data_AF-A0A241VCF1-F1
#
_entry.id   AF-A0A241VCF1-F1
#
_cell.length_a   1.000
_cell.length_b   1.000
_cell.length_c   1.000
_cell.angle_alpha   90.00
_cell.angle_beta   90.00
_cell.angle_gamma   90.00
#
_symmetry.space_group_name_H-M   'P 1'
#
loop_
_entity.id
_entity.type
_entity.pdbx_description
1 polymer ?
#
loop_
_entity_poly.entity_id
_entity_poly.type
_entity_poly.pdbx_seq_one_letter_code
_entity_poly.pdbx_strand_id
1 'polypeptide(L)'
;MQPTLEEREHAKIKRRALKEVFQIVFGSVYIDQYFAVFMVGLSIVIAVLILDYDGLFLTSQSRSMTNYHRWLYDIFVIVSSLMGFVLYFLLKRQKYNTEFGQKWRAYIRANAEFKLYRYQKAQQKGKFPLLHTRFGEYFFLIFLIIFFILMYSLIIPIENSRRGNFFIQTWWPINAVIIGVLYSGWFWLYFRLFAVKAIMTQYRGLIRCEQAKRNRNNTIEKC
;
A
#
# COMPACT_ATOMS: atom_id res chain seq x y z
N MET A 1 1.33 3.92 -22.27
CA MET A 1 1.37 2.51 -22.75
C MET A 1 0.26 1.75 -22.04
N GLN A 2 -0.76 1.25 -22.74
CA GLN A 2 -1.87 0.52 -22.10
C GLN A 2 -1.39 -0.87 -21.63
N PRO A 3 -1.86 -1.37 -20.46
CA PRO A 3 -1.50 -2.69 -19.96
C PRO A 3 -2.07 -3.79 -20.86
N THR A 4 -1.26 -4.81 -21.15
CA THR A 4 -1.63 -5.98 -21.95
C THR A 4 -2.73 -6.80 -21.24
N LEU A 5 -3.49 -7.61 -21.99
CA LEU A 5 -4.58 -8.42 -21.44
C LEU A 5 -4.09 -9.32 -20.29
N GLU A 6 -2.98 -10.02 -20.49
CA GLU A 6 -2.32 -10.86 -19.48
C GLU A 6 -1.90 -10.08 -18.23
N GLU A 7 -1.42 -8.85 -18.40
CA GLU A 7 -1.02 -8.00 -17.28
C GLU A 7 -2.23 -7.60 -16.42
N ARG A 8 -3.38 -7.37 -17.06
CA ARG A 8 -4.65 -7.11 -16.36
C ARG A 8 -5.14 -8.36 -15.63
N GLU A 9 -4.99 -9.55 -16.20
CA GLU A 9 -5.38 -10.81 -15.57
C GLU A 9 -4.56 -11.10 -14.32
N HIS A 10 -3.23 -11.05 -14.41
CA HIS A 10 -2.39 -11.22 -13.23
C HIS A 10 -2.66 -10.16 -12.16
N ALA A 11 -2.92 -8.91 -12.56
CA ALA A 11 -3.30 -7.85 -11.61
C ALA A 11 -4.65 -8.14 -10.91
N LYS A 12 -5.64 -8.66 -11.65
CA LYS A 12 -6.94 -9.10 -11.09
C LYS A 12 -6.77 -10.26 -10.11
N ILE A 13 -5.98 -11.28 -10.47
CA ILE A 13 -5.72 -12.44 -9.60
C ILE A 13 -5.07 -12.00 -8.29
N LYS A 14 -4.03 -11.16 -8.37
CA LYS A 14 -3.37 -10.58 -7.19
C LYS A 14 -4.35 -9.81 -6.31
N ARG A 15 -5.21 -8.98 -6.91
CA ARG A 15 -6.20 -8.17 -6.16
C ARG A 15 -7.25 -9.06 -5.48
N ARG A 16 -7.72 -10.11 -6.17
CA ARG A 16 -8.65 -11.09 -5.60
C ARG A 16 -8.01 -11.83 -4.42
N ALA A 17 -6.77 -12.29 -4.57
CA ALA A 17 -6.07 -12.98 -3.49
C ALA A 17 -5.85 -12.10 -2.25
N LEU A 18 -5.57 -10.80 -2.44
CA LEU A 18 -5.49 -9.85 -1.32
C LEU A 18 -6.85 -9.67 -0.62
N LYS A 19 -7.92 -9.55 -1.41
CA LYS A 19 -9.30 -9.43 -0.91
C LYS A 19 -9.73 -10.64 -0.10
N GLU A 20 -9.36 -11.85 -0.51
CA GLU A 20 -9.60 -13.08 0.26
C GLU A 20 -8.84 -13.08 1.58
N VAL A 21 -7.61 -12.55 1.61
CA VAL A 21 -6.87 -12.36 2.86
C VAL A 21 -7.59 -11.34 3.76
N PHE A 22 -8.11 -10.24 3.21
CA PHE A 22 -8.89 -9.28 3.99
C PHE A 22 -10.14 -9.90 4.61
N GLN A 23 -10.88 -10.70 3.84
CA GLN A 23 -12.07 -11.40 4.33
C GLN A 23 -11.75 -12.28 5.56
N ILE A 24 -10.65 -13.03 5.53
CA ILE A 24 -10.29 -13.92 6.66
C ILE A 24 -9.78 -13.13 7.86
N VAL A 25 -8.98 -12.08 7.64
CA VAL A 25 -8.35 -11.34 8.73
C VAL A 25 -9.34 -10.40 9.43
N PHE A 26 -10.26 -9.80 8.67
CA PHE A 26 -11.13 -8.71 9.14
C PHE A 26 -12.62 -8.99 8.99
N GLY A 27 -13.01 -10.13 8.41
CA GLY A 27 -14.42 -10.45 8.12
C GLY A 27 -14.99 -9.70 6.92
N SER A 28 -14.20 -8.87 6.22
CA SER A 28 -14.67 -8.06 5.09
C SER A 28 -13.62 -7.94 3.98
N VAL A 29 -14.09 -8.07 2.73
CA VAL A 29 -13.34 -7.80 1.51
C VAL A 29 -13.02 -6.31 1.30
N TYR A 30 -13.81 -5.42 1.91
CA TYR A 30 -13.75 -3.96 1.74
C TYR A 30 -13.26 -3.24 2.99
N ILE A 31 -12.53 -3.94 3.86
CA ILE A 31 -12.04 -3.36 5.12
C ILE A 31 -11.20 -2.10 4.92
N ASP A 32 -10.43 -2.04 3.84
CA ASP A 32 -9.62 -0.87 3.46
C ASP A 32 -10.49 0.37 3.23
N GLN A 33 -11.64 0.19 2.58
CA GLN A 33 -12.60 1.26 2.30
C GLN A 33 -13.39 1.65 3.56
N TYR A 34 -13.87 0.67 4.32
CA TYR A 34 -14.58 0.94 5.58
C TYR A 34 -13.69 1.68 6.58
N PHE A 35 -12.43 1.27 6.68
CA PHE A 35 -11.45 1.95 7.51
C PHE A 35 -11.19 3.38 7.02
N ALA A 36 -11.03 3.59 5.72
CA ALA A 36 -10.82 4.92 5.15
C ALA A 36 -12.01 5.86 5.44
N VAL A 37 -13.24 5.39 5.19
CA VAL A 37 -14.47 6.16 5.47
C VAL A 37 -14.61 6.44 6.96
N PHE A 38 -14.35 5.45 7.81
CA PHE A 38 -14.41 5.60 9.25
C PHE A 38 -13.39 6.64 9.76
N MET A 39 -12.13 6.56 9.30
CA MET A 39 -11.09 7.50 9.75
C MET A 39 -11.34 8.92 9.27
N VAL A 40 -11.75 9.11 8.02
CA VAL A 40 -12.12 10.43 7.50
C VAL A 40 -13.34 10.97 8.24
N GLY A 41 -14.37 10.14 8.46
CA GLY A 41 -15.56 10.52 9.22
C GLY A 41 -15.21 10.91 10.66
N LEU A 42 -14.34 10.15 11.32
CA LEU A 42 -13.85 10.43 12.66
C LEU A 42 -13.12 11.79 12.71
N SER A 43 -12.25 12.08 11.74
CA SER A 43 -11.59 13.38 11.63
C SER A 43 -12.59 14.54 11.52
N ILE A 44 -13.65 14.37 10.74
CA ILE A 44 -14.69 15.39 10.57
C ILE A 44 -15.49 15.57 11.86
N VAL A 45 -15.92 14.47 12.49
CA VAL A 45 -16.67 14.51 13.75
C VAL A 45 -15.86 15.21 14.84
N ILE A 46 -14.57 14.88 14.98
CA ILE A 46 -13.72 15.53 15.99
C ILE A 46 -13.52 17.01 15.65
N ALA A 47 -13.36 17.38 14.38
CA ALA A 47 -13.25 18.78 13.98
C ALA A 47 -14.52 19.60 14.26
N VAL A 48 -15.71 18.97 14.26
CA VAL A 48 -16.96 19.64 14.65
C VAL A 48 -17.08 19.76 16.16
N LEU A 49 -16.63 18.75 16.92
CA LEU A 49 -16.75 18.72 18.38
C LEU A 49 -15.70 19.55 19.11
N ILE A 50 -14.47 19.60 18.58
CA ILE A 50 -13.35 20.33 19.17
C ILE A 50 -12.99 21.50 18.26
N LEU A 51 -13.54 22.67 18.56
CA LEU A 51 -13.44 23.87 17.72
C LEU A 51 -12.05 24.52 17.77
N ASP A 52 -11.40 24.49 18.94
CA ASP A 52 -10.10 25.10 19.18
C ASP A 52 -9.01 24.03 19.23
N TYR A 53 -8.39 23.79 18.08
CA TYR A 53 -7.28 22.84 17.96
C TYR A 53 -6.15 23.42 17.14
N ASP A 54 -4.97 23.54 17.74
CA ASP A 54 -3.79 24.15 17.12
C ASP A 54 -2.97 23.21 16.24
N GLY A 55 -3.32 21.92 16.22
CA GLY A 55 -2.59 20.91 15.44
C GLY A 55 -1.38 20.34 16.18
N LEU A 56 -1.12 19.05 15.95
CA LEU A 56 -0.05 18.29 16.60
C LEU A 56 1.28 18.37 15.83
N PHE A 57 1.24 18.35 14.50
CA PHE A 57 2.42 18.34 13.64
C PHE A 57 2.66 19.68 12.94
N LEU A 58 3.89 19.95 12.49
CA LEU A 58 4.29 21.21 11.86
C LEU A 58 3.38 21.61 10.69
N THR A 59 2.95 20.66 9.86
CA THR A 59 1.98 20.93 8.79
C THR A 59 0.65 21.44 9.34
N SER A 60 0.10 20.78 10.38
CA SER A 60 -1.20 21.13 10.98
C SER A 60 -1.18 22.45 11.74
N GLN A 61 -0.02 22.85 12.28
CA GLN A 61 0.16 24.10 13.02
C GLN A 61 0.17 25.36 12.14
N SER A 62 0.04 25.20 10.82
CA SER A 62 -0.02 26.34 9.91
C SER A 62 -1.21 27.25 10.22
N ARG A 63 -0.95 28.56 10.27
CA ARG A 63 -1.95 29.59 10.59
C ARG A 63 -3.05 29.71 9.54
N SER A 64 -2.79 29.32 8.30
CA SER A 64 -3.76 29.37 7.20
C SER A 64 -4.69 28.15 7.15
N MET A 65 -4.50 27.17 8.04
CA MET A 65 -5.15 25.86 7.98
C MET A 65 -6.42 25.83 8.83
N THR A 66 -7.52 25.36 8.24
CA THR A 66 -8.80 25.18 8.97
C THR A 66 -8.71 24.05 9.98
N ASN A 67 -9.56 24.08 11.01
CA ASN A 67 -9.68 22.99 11.98
C ASN A 67 -9.88 21.59 11.33
N TYR A 68 -10.72 21.50 10.28
CA TYR A 68 -10.94 20.26 9.53
C TYR A 68 -9.65 19.67 8.93
N HIS A 69 -8.83 20.51 8.32
CA HIS A 69 -7.54 20.11 7.77
C HIS A 69 -6.58 19.61 8.85
N ARG A 70 -6.56 20.27 10.02
CA ARG A 70 -5.67 19.91 11.14
C ARG A 70 -5.97 18.49 11.63
N TRP A 71 -7.23 18.23 11.97
CA TRP A 71 -7.67 16.90 12.41
C TRP A 71 -7.51 15.82 11.34
N LEU A 72 -7.74 16.15 10.08
CA LEU A 72 -7.55 15.21 8.97
C LEU A 72 -6.08 14.76 8.87
N TYR A 73 -5.13 15.70 9.00
CA TYR A 73 -3.70 15.40 8.87
C TYR A 73 -3.14 14.74 10.12
N ASP A 74 -3.49 15.22 11.30
CA ASP A 74 -2.95 14.69 12.55
C ASP A 74 -3.42 13.25 12.80
N ILE A 75 -4.71 12.97 12.56
CA ILE A 75 -5.22 11.59 12.62
C ILE A 75 -4.56 10.74 11.54
N PHE A 76 -4.39 11.25 10.32
CA PHE A 76 -3.67 10.51 9.28
C PHE A 76 -2.25 10.14 9.69
N VAL A 77 -1.47 11.08 10.23
CA VAL A 77 -0.08 10.83 10.65
C VAL A 77 -0.03 9.85 11.82
N ILE A 78 -0.87 10.03 12.85
CA ILE A 78 -0.94 9.14 14.02
C ILE A 78 -1.31 7.72 13.59
N VAL A 79 -2.42 7.59 12.85
CA VAL A 79 -2.93 6.29 12.41
C VAL A 79 -1.94 5.61 11.48
N SER A 80 -1.38 6.31 10.49
CA SER A 80 -0.41 5.74 9.56
C SER A 80 0.86 5.25 10.28
N SER A 81 1.31 5.97 11.31
CA SER A 81 2.47 5.57 12.11
C SER A 81 2.22 4.29 12.92
N LEU A 82 1.01 4.10 13.44
CA LEU A 82 0.64 2.95 14.27
C LEU A 82 0.14 1.75 13.46
N MET A 83 -0.39 1.99 12.27
CA MET A 83 -1.08 0.97 11.44
C MET A 83 -0.21 -0.23 11.14
N GLY A 84 1.08 -0.03 10.86
CA GLY A 84 2.03 -1.13 10.64
C GLY A 84 2.12 -2.09 11.83
N PHE A 85 2.18 -1.56 13.06
CA PHE A 85 2.23 -2.38 14.27
C PHE A 85 0.92 -3.15 14.48
N VAL A 86 -0.21 -2.48 14.35
CA VAL A 86 -1.53 -3.09 14.52
C VAL A 86 -1.72 -4.23 13.52
N LEU A 87 -1.47 -3.99 12.24
CA LEU A 87 -1.59 -5.00 11.19
C LEU A 87 -0.64 -6.18 11.41
N TYR A 88 0.59 -5.92 11.85
CA TYR A 88 1.54 -6.98 12.18
C TYR A 88 1.00 -7.91 13.27
N PHE A 89 0.48 -7.36 14.37
CA PHE A 89 -0.07 -8.17 15.46
C PHE A 89 -1.31 -8.95 15.03
N LEU A 90 -2.20 -8.35 14.23
CA LEU A 90 -3.36 -9.04 13.68
C LEU A 90 -2.95 -10.24 12.80
N LEU A 91 -1.99 -10.05 11.90
CA LEU A 91 -1.48 -11.14 11.07
C LEU A 91 -0.77 -12.22 11.90
N LYS A 92 -0.04 -11.81 12.95
CA LYS A 92 0.65 -12.74 13.85
C LYS A 92 -0.35 -13.62 14.62
N ARG A 93 -1.50 -13.07 15.04
CA ARG A 93 -2.57 -13.83 15.69
C ARG A 93 -3.17 -14.90 14.76
N GLN A 94 -3.24 -14.61 13.46
CA GLN A 94 -3.77 -15.55 12.46
C GLN A 94 -2.79 -16.64 12.02
N LYS A 95 -1.56 -16.69 12.57
CA LYS A 95 -0.52 -17.64 12.17
C LYS A 95 -0.95 -19.11 12.28
N TYR A 96 -1.77 -19.45 13.27
CA TYR A 96 -2.24 -20.82 13.52
C TYR A 96 -3.51 -21.18 12.74
N ASN A 97 -4.16 -20.21 12.10
CA ASN A 97 -5.34 -20.46 11.30
C ASN A 97 -4.95 -21.09 9.96
N THR A 98 -5.38 -22.34 9.73
CA THR A 98 -5.09 -23.09 8.51
C THR A 98 -5.66 -22.42 7.26
N GLU A 99 -6.88 -21.86 7.35
CA GLU A 99 -7.56 -21.19 6.25
C GLU A 99 -6.81 -19.90 5.87
N PHE A 100 -6.42 -19.10 6.87
CA PHE A 100 -5.55 -17.95 6.66
C PHE A 100 -4.25 -18.35 5.98
N GLY A 101 -3.59 -19.42 6.45
CA GLY A 101 -2.35 -19.93 5.87
C GLY A 101 -2.50 -20.30 4.39
N GLN A 102 -3.63 -20.88 3.99
CA GLN A 102 -3.92 -21.19 2.58
C GLN A 102 -4.09 -19.92 1.74
N LYS A 103 -4.93 -18.97 2.18
CA LYS A 103 -5.14 -17.71 1.43
C LYS A 103 -3.88 -16.84 1.38
N TRP A 104 -3.11 -16.81 2.47
CA TRP A 104 -1.83 -16.12 2.52
C TRP A 104 -0.83 -16.70 1.51
N ARG A 105 -0.74 -18.03 1.40
CA ARG A 105 0.09 -18.68 0.37
C ARG A 105 -0.40 -18.38 -1.05
N ALA A 106 -1.72 -18.35 -1.28
CA ALA A 106 -2.29 -17.98 -2.58
C ALA A 106 -1.94 -16.53 -2.95
N TYR A 107 -2.04 -15.60 -1.99
CA TYR A 107 -1.59 -14.22 -2.16
C TYR A 107 -0.11 -14.12 -2.50
N ILE A 108 0.76 -14.82 -1.76
CA ILE A 108 2.20 -14.85 -2.03
C ILE A 108 2.48 -15.39 -3.44
N ARG A 109 1.82 -16.50 -3.82
CA ARG A 109 1.96 -17.13 -5.14
C ARG A 109 1.58 -16.17 -6.27
N ALA A 110 0.40 -15.58 -6.21
CA ALA A 110 -0.07 -14.63 -7.22
C ALA A 110 0.89 -13.45 -7.39
N ASN A 111 1.46 -12.95 -6.29
CA ASN A 111 2.44 -11.87 -6.32
C ASN A 111 3.80 -12.30 -6.90
N ALA A 112 4.23 -13.53 -6.64
CA ALA A 112 5.47 -14.08 -7.17
C ALA A 112 5.37 -14.34 -8.68
N GLU A 113 4.26 -14.92 -9.15
CA GLU A 113 3.95 -15.15 -10.56
C GLU A 113 3.88 -13.82 -11.34
N PHE A 114 3.18 -12.82 -10.80
CA PHE A 114 3.14 -11.50 -11.43
C PHE A 114 4.53 -10.84 -11.50
N LYS A 115 5.37 -11.04 -10.48
CA LYS A 115 6.75 -10.55 -10.49
C LYS A 115 7.60 -11.24 -11.56
N LEU A 116 7.40 -12.55 -11.76
CA LEU A 116 8.04 -13.33 -12.81
C LEU A 116 7.62 -12.90 -14.21
N TYR A 117 6.31 -12.71 -14.43
CA TYR A 117 5.79 -12.15 -15.67
C TYR A 117 6.45 -10.80 -16.01
N ARG A 118 6.52 -9.88 -15.05
CA ARG A 118 7.18 -8.58 -15.23
C ARG A 118 8.67 -8.70 -15.53
N TYR A 119 9.34 -9.68 -14.92
CA TYR A 119 10.75 -9.96 -15.16
C TYR A 119 10.98 -10.45 -16.60
N GLN A 120 10.22 -11.44 -17.05
CA GLN A 120 10.31 -11.97 -18.42
C GLN A 120 10.02 -10.87 -19.46
N LYS A 121 8.98 -10.07 -19.24
CA LYS A 121 8.64 -8.92 -20.09
C LYS A 121 9.73 -7.84 -20.10
N ALA A 122 10.43 -7.64 -19.00
CA ALA A 122 11.57 -6.71 -18.94
C ALA A 122 12.77 -7.26 -19.72
N GLN A 123 13.07 -8.55 -19.60
CA GLN A 123 14.13 -9.21 -20.37
C GLN A 123 13.87 -9.16 -21.87
N GLN A 124 12.64 -9.45 -22.30
CA GLN A 124 12.24 -9.33 -23.72
C GLN A 124 12.45 -7.91 -24.28
N LYS A 125 12.35 -6.89 -23.43
CA LYS A 125 12.55 -5.48 -23.79
C LYS A 125 14.00 -5.01 -23.59
N GLY A 126 14.93 -5.89 -23.21
CA GLY A 126 16.31 -5.53 -22.88
C GLY A 126 16.45 -4.59 -21.68
N LYS A 127 15.44 -4.52 -20.79
CA LYS A 127 15.43 -3.62 -19.63
C LYS A 127 15.77 -4.36 -18.34
N PHE A 128 16.45 -3.65 -17.44
CA PHE A 128 16.68 -4.15 -16.09
C PHE A 128 15.35 -4.27 -15.31
N PRO A 129 15.13 -5.39 -14.59
CA PRO A 129 13.93 -5.58 -13.80
C PRO A 129 13.95 -4.70 -12.55
N LEU A 130 12.98 -3.78 -12.45
CA LEU A 130 12.75 -2.96 -11.26
C LEU A 130 12.40 -3.83 -10.04
N LEU A 131 12.97 -3.48 -8.88
CA LEU A 131 12.72 -4.13 -7.57
C LEU A 131 12.99 -5.63 -7.55
N HIS A 132 14.06 -6.10 -8.20
CA HIS A 132 14.40 -7.52 -8.24
C HIS A 132 14.94 -8.06 -6.91
N THR A 133 15.54 -7.22 -6.07
CA THR A 133 16.13 -7.65 -4.79
C THR A 133 15.15 -7.52 -3.62
N ARG A 134 15.32 -8.38 -2.60
CA ARG A 134 14.55 -8.30 -1.34
C ARG A 134 14.73 -6.95 -0.66
N PHE A 135 15.98 -6.52 -0.52
CA PHE A 135 16.33 -5.28 0.15
C PHE A 135 15.81 -4.05 -0.60
N GLY A 136 15.90 -4.03 -1.93
CA GLY A 136 15.36 -2.93 -2.73
C GLY A 136 13.84 -2.80 -2.58
N GLU A 137 13.12 -3.91 -2.47
CA GLU A 137 11.67 -3.89 -2.24
C GLU A 137 11.30 -3.43 -0.83
N TYR A 138 12.01 -3.88 0.20
CA TYR A 138 11.84 -3.37 1.56
C TYR A 138 12.12 -1.87 1.64
N PHE A 139 13.27 -1.45 1.11
CA PHE A 139 13.68 -0.05 1.11
C PHE A 139 12.65 0.82 0.39
N PHE A 140 12.19 0.42 -0.80
CA PHE A 140 11.19 1.17 -1.55
C PHE A 140 9.86 1.31 -0.79
N LEU A 141 9.35 0.22 -0.20
CA LEU A 141 8.08 0.26 0.54
C LEU A 141 8.19 1.08 1.81
N ILE A 142 9.26 0.90 2.59
CA ILE A 142 9.49 1.67 3.84
C ILE A 142 9.71 3.15 3.51
N PHE A 143 10.52 3.45 2.49
CA PHE A 143 10.73 4.81 2.01
C PHE A 143 9.41 5.46 1.62
N LEU A 144 8.57 4.77 0.86
CA LEU A 144 7.27 5.30 0.44
C LEU A 144 6.35 5.54 1.66
N ILE A 145 6.37 4.64 2.64
CA ILE A 145 5.62 4.82 3.90
C ILE A 145 6.10 6.07 4.65
N ILE A 146 7.40 6.16 4.91
CA ILE A 146 7.99 7.27 5.64
C ILE A 146 7.78 8.58 4.87
N PHE A 147 7.99 8.58 3.56
CA PHE A 147 7.82 9.75 2.70
C PHE A 147 6.41 10.34 2.82
N PHE A 148 5.35 9.52 2.71
CA PHE A 148 3.99 10.02 2.84
C PHE A 148 3.68 10.50 4.27
N ILE A 149 4.16 9.82 5.31
CA ILE A 149 3.98 10.29 6.69
C ILE A 149 4.66 11.66 6.88
N LEU A 150 5.91 11.79 6.44
CA LEU A 150 6.67 13.05 6.52
C LEU A 150 6.04 14.17 5.69
N MET A 151 5.47 13.82 4.52
CA MET A 151 4.79 14.78 3.65
C MET A 151 3.62 15.44 4.38
N TYR A 152 2.84 14.68 5.16
CA TYR A 152 1.68 15.19 5.91
C TYR A 152 2.02 15.68 7.32
N SER A 153 3.24 15.47 7.82
CA SER A 153 3.68 15.96 9.13
C SER A 153 4.59 17.19 9.06
N LEU A 154 5.41 17.34 8.01
CA LEU A 154 6.48 18.34 7.94
C LEU A 154 6.32 19.40 6.84
N ILE A 155 5.50 19.16 5.80
CA ILE A 155 5.36 20.14 4.72
C ILE A 155 4.47 21.28 5.21
N ILE A 156 5.07 22.42 5.51
CA ILE A 156 4.35 23.65 5.83
C ILE A 156 3.86 24.26 4.50
N PRO A 157 2.56 24.51 4.32
CA PRO A 157 2.08 25.22 3.13
C PRO A 157 2.69 26.63 3.11
N ILE A 158 3.35 26.98 2.00
CA ILE A 158 4.08 28.25 1.83
C ILE A 158 3.07 29.42 1.96
N GLU A 159 3.31 30.34 2.89
CA GLU A 159 2.45 31.50 3.19
C GLU A 159 2.34 32.53 2.04
N ASN A 160 3.12 32.36 0.96
CA ASN A 160 3.23 33.34 -0.14
C ASN A 160 2.18 33.18 -1.24
N SER A 161 0.89 33.08 -0.89
CA SER A 161 -0.14 33.44 -1.86
C SER A 161 -1.17 34.38 -1.25
N ARG A 162 -1.05 35.66 -1.61
CA ARG A 162 -2.05 36.74 -1.45
C ARG A 162 -3.41 36.44 -2.12
N ARG A 163 -3.68 35.20 -2.54
CA ARG A 163 -4.94 34.73 -3.10
C ARG A 163 -5.45 33.52 -2.33
N GLY A 164 -6.17 33.82 -1.24
CA GLY A 164 -7.42 33.13 -0.96
C GLY A 164 -7.43 32.20 0.25
N ASN A 165 -7.70 32.77 1.43
CA ASN A 165 -8.31 32.05 2.56
C ASN A 165 -9.47 31.13 2.13
N PHE A 166 -10.20 31.51 1.07
CA PHE A 166 -11.29 30.72 0.48
C PHE A 166 -10.83 29.41 -0.19
N PHE A 167 -9.64 29.40 -0.83
CA PHE A 167 -9.11 28.20 -1.48
C PHE A 167 -8.62 27.18 -0.45
N ILE A 168 -7.93 27.60 0.61
CA ILE A 168 -7.51 26.66 1.67
C ILE A 168 -8.73 26.21 2.50
N GLN A 169 -9.76 27.05 2.69
CA GLN A 169 -11.00 26.63 3.37
C GLN A 169 -11.86 25.65 2.56
N THR A 170 -11.89 25.74 1.23
CA THR A 170 -12.80 24.92 0.39
C THR A 170 -12.19 23.58 -0.06
N TRP A 171 -10.87 23.40 0.08
CA TRP A 171 -10.17 22.22 -0.43
C TRP A 171 -10.05 21.03 0.54
N TRP A 172 -10.60 21.15 1.76
CA TRP A 172 -10.59 20.05 2.73
C TRP A 172 -11.28 18.78 2.22
N PRO A 173 -12.38 18.82 1.44
CA PRO A 173 -13.01 17.60 0.93
C PRO A 173 -12.13 16.87 -0.08
N ILE A 174 -11.38 17.61 -0.91
CA ILE A 174 -10.44 17.02 -1.88
C ILE A 174 -9.30 16.33 -1.12
N ASN A 175 -8.76 16.98 -0.08
CA ASN A 175 -7.75 16.39 0.78
C ASN A 175 -8.29 15.16 1.53
N ALA A 176 -9.55 15.19 1.97
CA ALA A 176 -10.21 14.04 2.60
C ALA A 176 -10.34 12.85 1.65
N VAL A 177 -10.67 13.08 0.37
CA VAL A 177 -10.69 12.04 -0.66
C VAL A 177 -9.29 11.47 -0.89
N ILE A 178 -8.27 12.33 -1.02
CA ILE A 178 -6.88 11.90 -1.20
C ILE A 178 -6.43 11.05 -0.01
N ILE A 179 -6.67 11.52 1.22
CA ILE A 179 -6.34 10.79 2.45
C ILE A 179 -7.11 9.48 2.56
N GLY A 180 -8.38 9.45 2.17
CA GLY A 180 -9.16 8.21 2.07
C GLY A 180 -8.53 7.18 1.12
N VAL A 181 -8.08 7.62 -0.05
CA VAL A 181 -7.35 6.77 -1.01
C VAL A 181 -6.02 6.29 -0.42
N LEU A 182 -5.29 7.16 0.28
CA LEU A 182 -4.04 6.81 0.95
C LEU A 182 -4.25 5.76 2.04
N TYR A 183 -5.32 5.86 2.84
CA TYR A 183 -5.67 4.83 3.82
C TYR A 183 -5.88 3.46 3.18
N SER A 184 -6.59 3.40 2.05
CA SER A 184 -6.75 2.15 1.30
C SER A 184 -5.40 1.66 0.75
N GLY A 185 -4.56 2.58 0.28
CA GLY A 185 -3.18 2.32 -0.13
C GLY A 185 -2.31 1.73 0.98
N TRP A 186 -2.48 2.17 2.23
CA TRP A 186 -1.71 1.67 3.37
C TRP A 186 -1.92 0.19 3.62
N PHE A 187 -3.16 -0.29 3.57
CA PHE A 187 -3.44 -1.72 3.68
C PHE A 187 -2.65 -2.51 2.63
N TRP A 188 -2.68 -2.07 1.38
CA TRP A 188 -1.92 -2.73 0.32
C TRP A 188 -0.41 -2.70 0.58
N LEU A 189 0.15 -1.55 0.97
CA LEU A 189 1.58 -1.37 1.24
C LEU A 189 2.06 -2.25 2.39
N TYR A 190 1.37 -2.26 3.53
CA TYR A 190 1.75 -3.06 4.69
C TYR A 190 1.63 -4.56 4.41
N PHE A 191 0.54 -5.00 3.79
CA PHE A 191 0.39 -6.41 3.41
C PHE A 191 1.47 -6.85 2.41
N ARG A 192 1.86 -5.96 1.48
CA ARG A 192 3.00 -6.21 0.60
C ARG A 192 4.31 -6.28 1.39
N LEU A 193 4.56 -5.34 2.29
CA LEU A 193 5.75 -5.26 3.13
C LEU A 193 5.96 -6.54 3.95
N PHE A 194 4.92 -7.04 4.61
CA PHE A 194 4.98 -8.27 5.39
C PHE A 194 5.21 -9.52 4.53
N ALA A 195 4.77 -9.50 3.27
CA ALA A 195 4.90 -10.63 2.36
C ALA A 195 6.21 -10.64 1.56
N VAL A 196 6.99 -9.55 1.50
CA VAL A 196 8.19 -9.42 0.64
C VAL A 196 9.12 -10.63 0.73
N LYS A 197 9.49 -11.04 1.95
CA LYS A 197 10.39 -12.19 2.17
C LYS A 197 9.84 -13.47 1.53
N ALA A 198 8.57 -13.78 1.78
CA ALA A 198 7.93 -14.99 1.28
C ALA A 198 7.73 -14.96 -0.24
N ILE A 199 7.29 -13.81 -0.77
CA ILE A 199 7.13 -13.58 -2.22
C ILE A 199 8.47 -13.81 -2.92
N MET A 200 9.56 -13.29 -2.37
CA MET A 200 10.88 -13.42 -2.96
C MET A 200 11.44 -14.84 -2.90
N THR A 201 11.16 -15.58 -1.82
CA THR A 201 11.50 -17.01 -1.75
C THR A 201 10.77 -17.79 -2.83
N GLN A 202 9.46 -17.58 -2.98
CA GLN A 202 8.66 -18.27 -3.98
C GLN A 202 9.05 -17.88 -5.41
N TYR A 203 9.30 -16.59 -5.65
CA TYR A 203 9.80 -16.07 -6.92
C TYR A 203 11.12 -16.70 -7.36
N ARG A 204 12.10 -16.82 -6.44
CA ARG A 204 13.37 -17.53 -6.72
C ARG A 204 13.16 -19.03 -6.99
N GLY A 205 12.17 -19.64 -6.35
CA GLY A 205 11.74 -21.01 -6.65
C GLY A 205 11.24 -21.13 -8.09
N LEU A 206 10.34 -20.24 -8.50
CA LEU A 206 9.78 -20.22 -9.86
C LEU A 206 10.85 -20.03 -10.93
N ILE A 207 11.81 -19.11 -10.73
CA ILE A 207 12.93 -18.92 -11.67
C ILE A 207 13.74 -20.21 -11.84
N ARG A 208 14.09 -20.89 -10.74
CA ARG A 208 14.85 -22.15 -10.80
C ARG A 208 14.09 -23.24 -11.56
N CYS A 209 12.77 -23.33 -11.36
CA CYS A 209 11.93 -24.27 -12.10
C CYS A 209 11.88 -23.94 -13.60
N GLU A 210 11.78 -22.67 -13.99
CA GLU A 210 11.81 -22.27 -15.39
C GLU A 210 13.16 -22.57 -16.05
N GLN A 211 14.27 -22.30 -15.36
CA GLN A 211 15.60 -22.65 -15.83
C GLN A 211 15.77 -24.15 -16.01
N ALA A 212 15.31 -24.96 -15.05
CA ALA A 212 15.34 -26.41 -15.15
C ALA A 212 14.50 -26.93 -16.33
N LYS A 213 13.30 -26.37 -16.57
CA LYS A 213 12.47 -26.69 -17.73
C LYS A 213 13.16 -26.34 -19.05
N ARG A 214 13.76 -25.16 -19.14
CA ARG A 214 14.48 -24.73 -20.34
C ARG A 214 15.68 -25.63 -20.64
N ASN A 215 16.46 -25.98 -19.62
CA ASN A 215 17.58 -26.90 -19.76
C ASN A 215 17.12 -28.28 -20.24
N ARG A 216 16.03 -28.81 -19.67
CA ARG A 216 15.45 -30.09 -20.10
C ARG A 216 14.99 -30.07 -21.56
N ASN A 217 14.31 -29.01 -21.98
CA ASN A 217 13.84 -28.88 -23.37
C ASN A 217 15.02 -28.79 -24.34
N ASN A 218 16.07 -28.02 -24.01
CA ASN A 218 17.28 -27.94 -24.83
C ASN A 218 18.04 -29.27 -24.93
N THR A 219 17.94 -30.15 -23.92
CA THR A 219 18.51 -31.50 -23.97
C THR A 219 17.68 -32.40 -24.89
N ILE A 220 16.36 -32.29 -24.87
CA ILE A 220 15.46 -33.07 -25.74
C ILE A 220 15.61 -32.65 -27.21
N GLU A 221 15.75 -31.36 -27.52
CA GLU A 221 15.94 -30.88 -28.91
C GLU A 221 17.31 -31.23 -29.51
N LYS A 222 18.27 -31.64 -28.68
CA LYS A 222 19.62 -32.07 -29.12
C LYS A 222 19.76 -33.58 -29.31
N CYS A 223 18.74 -34.36 -28.93
CA CYS A 223 18.64 -35.79 -29.17
C CYS A 223 17.82 -36.07 -30.43
#